data_AF-A0A1J7JX73-F1
#
_entry.id   AF-A0A1J7JX73-F1
#
_cell.length_a   1.000
_cell.length_b   1.000
_cell.length_c   1.000
_cell.angle_alpha   90.00
_cell.angle_beta   90.00
_cell.angle_gamma   90.00
#
_symmetry.space_group_name_H-M   'P 1'
#
loop_
_entity.id
_entity.type
_entity.pdbx_description
1 polymer ?
#
loop_
_entity_poly.entity_id
_entity_poly.type
_entity_poly.pdbx_seq_one_letter_code
_entity_poly.pdbx_strand_id
1 'polypeptide(L)'
;MLAPISIGFRALQLLMAAVVVGLSVTLLKGQVYGTTPTTTRYSVFTGAFGMIVAFLGLVCLFISAIPAVVPLVLDSLAAILLVAGGIAFAVGLKGVKCDEAHGPQMYANDLLNEGCVTIDGDPYCGVLVGADPKSTQAFDRINTRCKYAMSDEIIQFILFAVCAILLFLGFLIMRKGKGGGRGTRGRYV
;
A
#
# COMPACT_ATOMS: atom_id res chain seq x y z
N MET A 1 -10.85 22.42 15.41
CA MET A 1 -11.76 21.34 14.96
C MET A 1 -11.15 20.42 13.90
N LEU A 2 -10.24 20.89 13.03
CA LEU A 2 -9.59 20.05 12.01
C LEU A 2 -8.47 19.13 12.56
N ALA A 3 -7.82 19.52 13.66
CA ALA A 3 -6.72 18.75 14.28
C ALA A 3 -7.08 17.30 14.71
N PRO A 4 -8.18 17.03 15.45
CA PRO A 4 -8.53 15.65 15.81
C PRO A 4 -8.87 14.79 14.59
N ILE A 5 -9.51 15.39 13.57
CA ILE A 5 -9.82 14.72 12.31
C ILE A 5 -8.53 14.34 11.59
N SER A 6 -7.56 15.26 11.49
CA SER A 6 -6.27 14.95 10.87
C SER A 6 -5.49 13.88 11.64
N ILE A 7 -5.53 13.87 12.98
CA ILE A 7 -4.90 12.80 13.78
C ILE A 7 -5.52 11.44 13.44
N GLY A 8 -6.86 11.36 13.37
CA GLY A 8 -7.57 10.13 13.01
C GLY A 8 -7.15 9.59 11.64
N PHE A 9 -7.13 10.45 10.61
CA PHE A 9 -6.70 10.04 9.27
C PHE A 9 -5.21 9.69 9.20
N ARG A 10 -4.34 10.34 9.97
CA ARG A 10 -2.91 9.99 10.05
C ARG A 10 -2.69 8.63 10.71
N ALA A 11 -3.40 8.33 11.79
CA ALA A 11 -3.34 7.03 12.44
C ALA A 11 -3.85 5.93 11.50
N LEU A 12 -4.96 6.18 10.80
CA LEU A 12 -5.49 5.26 9.80
C LEU A 12 -4.50 5.04 8.63
N GLN A 13 -3.88 6.11 8.11
CA GLN A 13 -2.82 6.03 7.10
C GLN A 13 -1.65 5.17 7.59
N LEU A 14 -1.21 5.36 8.83
CA LEU A 14 -0.10 4.60 9.41
C LEU A 14 -0.43 3.10 9.51
N LEU A 15 -1.62 2.76 10.01
CA LEU A 15 -2.06 1.37 10.18
C LEU A 15 -2.17 0.65 8.83
N MET A 16 -2.85 1.27 7.86
CA MET A 16 -3.02 0.66 6.54
C MET A 16 -1.70 0.56 5.79
N ALA A 17 -0.80 1.55 5.91
CA ALA A 17 0.55 1.46 5.35
C ALA A 17 1.34 0.28 5.94
N ALA A 18 1.23 0.04 7.26
CA ALA A 18 1.85 -1.11 7.90
C ALA A 18 1.28 -2.45 7.40
N VAL A 19 -0.04 -2.51 7.14
CA VAL A 19 -0.67 -3.70 6.54
C VAL A 19 -0.14 -3.97 5.13
N VAL A 20 -0.03 -2.95 4.28
CA VAL A 20 0.56 -3.06 2.93
C VAL A 20 1.97 -3.63 2.99
N VAL A 21 2.82 -3.08 3.87
CA VAL A 21 4.18 -3.60 4.06
C VAL A 21 4.16 -5.05 4.54
N GLY A 22 3.30 -5.39 5.52
CA GLY A 22 3.20 -6.74 6.07
C GLY A 22 2.78 -7.78 5.03
N LEU A 23 1.73 -7.49 4.25
CA LEU A 23 1.24 -8.35 3.18
C LEU A 23 2.29 -8.52 2.09
N SER A 24 2.90 -7.42 1.64
CA SER A 24 3.89 -7.46 0.57
C SER A 24 5.20 -8.13 0.98
N VAL A 25 5.68 -7.94 2.21
CA VAL A 25 6.84 -8.69 2.73
C VAL A 25 6.53 -10.19 2.83
N THR A 26 5.29 -10.56 3.19
CA THR A 26 4.87 -11.98 3.22
C THR A 26 4.91 -12.60 1.82
N LEU A 27 4.41 -11.88 0.82
CA LEU A 27 4.49 -12.30 -0.59
C LEU A 27 5.95 -12.38 -1.08
N LEU A 28 6.81 -11.42 -0.72
CA LEU A 28 8.23 -11.45 -1.08
C LEU A 28 8.96 -12.65 -0.49
N LYS A 29 8.77 -12.92 0.81
CA LYS A 29 9.45 -14.02 1.52
C LYS A 29 9.00 -15.39 1.02
N GLY A 30 7.77 -15.50 0.53
CA GLY A 30 7.25 -16.74 -0.01
C GLY A 30 7.70 -17.03 -1.45
N GLN A 31 8.58 -16.25 -2.07
CA GLN A 31 9.09 -16.57 -3.41
C GLN A 31 10.10 -17.71 -3.31
N VAL A 32 9.88 -18.79 -4.07
CA VAL A 32 10.76 -19.96 -4.06
C VAL A 32 11.71 -19.94 -5.25
N TYR A 33 11.20 -19.61 -6.44
CA TYR A 33 11.98 -19.63 -7.67
C TYR A 33 12.09 -18.25 -8.31
N GLY A 34 13.25 -17.98 -8.92
CA GLY A 34 13.50 -16.73 -9.63
C GLY A 34 13.51 -15.48 -8.75
N THR A 35 13.39 -14.32 -9.38
CA THR A 35 13.34 -13.04 -8.68
C THR A 35 11.91 -12.68 -8.33
N THR A 36 11.68 -12.26 -7.08
CA THR A 36 10.38 -11.75 -6.62
C THR A 36 9.81 -10.69 -7.58
N PRO A 37 8.50 -10.68 -7.85
CA PRO A 37 7.86 -9.70 -8.73
C PRO A 37 8.19 -8.26 -8.35
N THR A 38 8.45 -7.44 -9.37
CA THR A 38 8.72 -6.00 -9.21
C THR A 38 7.53 -5.27 -8.57
N THR A 39 6.31 -5.73 -8.84
CA THR A 39 5.06 -5.24 -8.24
C THR A 39 5.07 -5.35 -6.72
N THR A 40 5.42 -6.51 -6.18
CA THR A 40 5.49 -6.73 -4.73
C THR A 40 6.60 -5.92 -4.07
N ARG A 41 7.77 -5.81 -4.72
CA ARG A 41 8.87 -4.96 -4.23
C ARG A 41 8.46 -3.49 -4.19
N TYR A 42 7.79 -3.02 -5.23
CA TYR A 42 7.29 -1.66 -5.31
C TYR A 42 6.26 -1.38 -4.21
N SER A 43 5.35 -2.33 -3.93
CA SER A 43 4.40 -2.18 -2.83
C SER A 43 5.03 -2.08 -1.45
N VAL A 44 6.08 -2.86 -1.16
CA VAL A 44 6.84 -2.68 0.09
C VAL A 44 7.40 -1.26 0.18
N PHE A 45 7.93 -0.72 -0.91
CA PHE A 45 8.42 0.65 -0.96
C PHE A 45 7.29 1.67 -0.74
N THR A 46 6.15 1.56 -1.43
CA THR A 46 5.05 2.53 -1.30
C THR A 46 4.39 2.47 0.08
N GLY A 47 4.22 1.27 0.64
CA GLY A 47 3.77 1.07 2.01
C GLY A 47 4.72 1.68 3.03
N ALA A 48 6.04 1.42 2.92
CA ALA A 48 7.03 1.98 3.83
C ALA A 48 7.11 3.52 3.71
N PHE A 49 7.07 4.06 2.50
CA PHE A 49 7.01 5.49 2.26
C PHE A 49 5.74 6.10 2.88
N GLY A 50 4.56 5.50 2.63
CA GLY A 50 3.30 5.92 3.22
C GLY A 50 3.32 5.93 4.75
N MET A 51 3.99 4.95 5.37
CA MET A 51 4.20 4.87 6.82
C MET A 51 5.07 6.03 7.34
N ILE A 52 6.18 6.34 6.66
CA ILE A 52 7.04 7.49 6.99
C ILE A 52 6.28 8.80 6.87
N VAL A 53 5.51 8.97 5.78
CA VAL A 53 4.69 10.17 5.55
C VAL A 53 3.62 10.32 6.63
N ALA A 54 2.94 9.24 7.02
CA ALA A 54 1.97 9.27 8.11
C ALA A 54 2.62 9.70 9.45
N PHE A 55 3.80 9.15 9.76
CA PHE A 55 4.54 9.49 10.96
C PHE A 55 4.99 10.96 10.97
N LEU A 56 5.63 11.43 9.90
CA LEU A 56 6.05 12.83 9.75
C LEU A 56 4.85 13.77 9.82
N GLY A 57 3.75 13.41 9.16
CA GLY A 57 2.50 14.15 9.19
C GLY A 57 1.92 14.27 10.61
N LEU A 58 2.06 13.23 11.43
CA LEU A 58 1.65 13.25 12.83
C LEU A 58 2.58 14.14 13.69
N VAL A 59 3.90 14.05 13.49
CA VAL A 59 4.89 14.91 14.17
C VAL A 59 4.65 16.39 13.85
N CYS A 60 4.34 16.72 12.60
CA CYS A 60 4.05 18.10 12.17
C CYS A 60 2.83 18.72 12.88
N LEU A 61 1.93 17.91 13.46
CA LEU A 61 0.80 18.44 14.24
C LEU A 61 1.22 18.95 15.62
N PHE A 62 2.33 18.45 16.17
CA PHE A 62 2.85 18.83 17.49
C PHE A 62 4.02 19.81 17.40
N ILE A 63 4.76 19.81 16.29
CA ILE A 63 5.94 20.66 16.09
C ILE A 63 5.64 21.79 15.10
N SER A 64 5.51 23.01 15.62
CA SER A 64 5.26 24.22 14.80
C SER A 64 6.46 24.70 13.99
N ALA A 65 7.64 24.11 14.21
CA ALA A 65 8.87 24.47 13.50
C ALA A 65 8.87 23.98 12.03
N ILE A 66 8.03 23.00 11.70
CA ILE A 66 7.97 22.42 10.35
C ILE A 66 6.92 23.18 9.52
N PRO A 67 7.27 23.73 8.34
CA PRO A 67 6.31 24.40 7.49
C PRO A 67 5.19 23.44 7.04
N ALA A 68 3.93 23.90 7.09
CA ALA A 68 2.76 23.11 6.69
C ALA A 68 2.80 22.63 5.22
N VAL A 69 3.64 23.22 4.38
CA VAL A 69 3.88 22.80 3.00
C VAL A 69 4.60 21.44 2.92
N VAL A 70 5.45 21.12 3.90
CA VAL A 70 6.22 19.86 3.90
C VAL A 70 5.32 18.62 3.95
N PRO A 71 4.43 18.44 4.95
CA PRO A 71 3.55 17.28 4.98
C PRO A 71 2.59 17.25 3.79
N LEU A 72 2.18 18.41 3.24
CA LEU A 72 1.35 18.47 2.04
C LEU A 72 2.08 17.91 0.81
N VAL A 73 3.33 18.30 0.58
CA VAL A 73 4.11 17.77 -0.55
C VAL A 73 4.33 16.27 -0.38
N LEU A 74 4.66 15.81 0.83
CA LEU A 74 4.83 14.39 1.13
C LEU A 74 3.55 13.59 0.92
N ASP A 75 2.39 14.11 1.32
CA ASP A 75 1.10 13.47 1.07
C ASP A 75 0.79 13.36 -0.43
N SER A 76 1.19 14.36 -1.22
CA SER A 76 0.98 14.36 -2.68
C SER A 76 1.83 13.29 -3.36
N LEU A 77 3.10 13.17 -2.95
CA LEU A 77 3.98 12.09 -3.41
C LEU A 77 3.46 10.72 -2.97
N ALA A 78 3.01 10.59 -1.72
CA ALA A 78 2.47 9.33 -1.22
C ALA A 78 1.23 8.93 -2.01
N ALA A 79 0.31 9.86 -2.27
CA ALA A 79 -0.88 9.61 -3.07
C ALA A 79 -0.54 9.08 -4.47
N ILE A 80 0.39 9.71 -5.19
CA ILE A 80 0.81 9.27 -6.52
C ILE A 80 1.42 7.86 -6.48
N LEU A 81 2.33 7.63 -5.53
CA LEU A 81 3.01 6.34 -5.40
C LEU A 81 2.04 5.21 -5.06
N LEU A 82 1.11 5.45 -4.15
CA LEU A 82 0.10 4.46 -3.71
C LEU A 82 -0.90 4.13 -4.81
N VAL A 83 -1.37 5.14 -5.57
CA VAL A 83 -2.27 4.86 -6.71
C VAL A 83 -1.55 4.05 -7.78
N ALA A 84 -0.28 4.35 -8.05
CA ALA A 84 0.51 3.58 -9.00
C ALA A 84 0.72 2.13 -8.52
N GLY A 85 0.81 1.90 -7.22
CA GLY A 85 1.00 0.56 -6.67
C GLY A 85 -0.29 -0.26 -6.68
N GLY A 86 -1.43 0.36 -6.39
CA GLY A 86 -2.75 -0.25 -6.61
C GLY A 86 -2.96 -0.65 -8.07
N ILE A 87 -2.61 0.24 -9.02
CA ILE A 87 -2.67 -0.08 -10.46
C ILE A 87 -1.71 -1.22 -10.81
N ALA A 88 -0.49 -1.23 -10.27
CA ALA A 88 0.48 -2.28 -10.53
C ALA A 88 -0.02 -3.66 -10.06
N PHE A 89 -0.71 -3.73 -8.92
CA PHE A 89 -1.37 -4.96 -8.45
C PHE A 89 -2.58 -5.34 -9.31
N ALA A 90 -3.44 -4.39 -9.66
CA ALA A 90 -4.60 -4.65 -10.52
C ALA A 90 -4.18 -5.23 -11.90
N VAL A 91 -3.15 -4.64 -12.52
CA VAL A 91 -2.58 -5.14 -13.78
C VAL A 91 -1.88 -6.48 -13.58
N GLY A 92 -1.13 -6.65 -12.48
CA GLY A 92 -0.45 -7.90 -12.16
C GLY A 92 -1.41 -9.07 -11.90
N LEU A 93 -2.53 -8.83 -11.22
CA LEU A 93 -3.56 -9.84 -10.94
C LEU A 93 -4.40 -10.19 -12.16
N LYS A 94 -4.44 -9.34 -13.20
CA LYS A 94 -5.20 -9.58 -14.45
C LYS A 94 -6.67 -9.95 -14.23
N GLY A 95 -7.28 -9.48 -13.13
CA GLY A 95 -8.68 -9.75 -12.79
C GLY A 95 -8.98 -11.19 -12.33
N VAL A 96 -7.95 -11.96 -11.94
CA VAL A 96 -8.12 -13.31 -11.39
C VAL A 96 -8.93 -13.27 -10.09
N LYS A 97 -9.83 -14.23 -9.92
CA LYS A 97 -10.62 -14.41 -8.69
C LYS A 97 -10.00 -15.48 -7.81
N CYS A 98 -10.08 -15.28 -6.49
CA CYS A 98 -9.54 -16.22 -5.50
C CYS A 98 -10.58 -17.31 -5.17
N ASP A 99 -10.79 -18.24 -6.09
CA ASP A 99 -11.68 -19.39 -5.93
C ASP A 99 -11.15 -20.64 -6.65
N GLU A 100 -11.77 -21.80 -6.42
CA GLU A 100 -11.32 -23.07 -7.01
C GLU A 100 -11.45 -23.11 -8.54
N ALA A 101 -12.49 -22.47 -9.08
CA ALA A 101 -12.75 -22.44 -10.52
C ALA A 101 -11.66 -21.68 -11.30
N HIS A 102 -11.00 -20.70 -10.68
CA HIS A 102 -9.92 -19.91 -11.27
C HIS A 102 -8.52 -20.38 -10.84
N GLY A 103 -8.40 -21.56 -10.21
CA GLY A 103 -7.13 -22.21 -9.83
C GLY A 103 -6.06 -22.21 -10.94
N PRO A 104 -6.38 -22.63 -12.18
CA PRO A 104 -5.41 -22.62 -13.28
C PRO A 104 -4.88 -21.22 -13.63
N GLN A 105 -5.73 -20.19 -13.50
CA GLN A 105 -5.35 -18.81 -13.79
C GLN A 105 -4.48 -18.22 -12.68
N MET A 106 -4.76 -18.58 -11.42
CA MET A 106 -3.89 -18.26 -10.31
C MET A 106 -2.52 -18.91 -10.48
N TYR A 107 -2.48 -20.18 -10.90
CA TYR A 107 -1.23 -20.92 -11.12
C TYR A 107 -0.38 -20.32 -12.25
N ALA A 108 -1.02 -19.83 -13.31
CA ALA A 108 -0.35 -19.16 -14.41
C ALA A 108 0.10 -17.71 -14.09
N ASN A 109 -0.20 -17.19 -12.90
CA ASN A 109 0.11 -15.82 -12.52
C ASN A 109 1.42 -15.73 -11.72
N ASP A 110 2.41 -15.02 -12.27
CA ASP A 110 3.73 -14.83 -11.67
C ASP A 110 3.74 -14.10 -10.33
N LEU A 111 2.67 -13.37 -9.98
CA LEU A 111 2.53 -12.76 -8.65
C LEU A 111 2.13 -13.78 -7.58
N LEU A 112 1.49 -14.88 -7.98
CA LEU A 112 0.82 -15.82 -7.08
C LEU A 112 1.51 -17.18 -7.00
N ASN A 113 2.15 -17.61 -8.08
CA ASN A 113 2.72 -18.96 -8.26
C ASN A 113 4.07 -19.19 -7.53
N GLU A 114 4.61 -18.16 -6.88
CA GLU A 114 5.89 -18.17 -6.14
C GLU A 114 7.13 -18.36 -7.02
N GLY A 115 6.98 -18.07 -8.32
CA GLY A 115 7.96 -18.30 -9.36
C GLY A 115 7.91 -19.73 -9.89
N CYS A 116 8.26 -19.90 -11.16
CA CYS A 116 8.31 -21.19 -11.82
C CYS A 116 9.66 -21.43 -12.48
N VAL A 117 10.06 -22.69 -12.52
CA VAL A 117 11.22 -23.19 -13.25
C VAL A 117 10.76 -24.33 -14.16
N THR A 118 11.31 -24.39 -15.37
CA THR A 118 11.03 -25.49 -16.29
C THR A 118 12.01 -26.63 -16.01
N ILE A 119 11.51 -27.81 -15.66
CA ILE A 119 12.30 -29.03 -15.47
C ILE A 119 11.77 -30.04 -16.49
N ASP A 120 12.64 -30.56 -17.35
CA ASP A 120 12.29 -31.55 -18.39
C ASP A 120 11.14 -31.12 -19.34
N GLY A 121 10.98 -29.81 -19.55
CA GLY A 121 9.95 -29.23 -20.42
C GLY A 121 8.64 -28.86 -19.71
N ASP A 122 8.46 -29.29 -18.46
CA ASP A 122 7.27 -29.01 -17.66
C ASP A 122 7.49 -27.85 -16.66
N PRO A 123 6.51 -26.93 -16.50
CA PRO A 123 6.63 -25.81 -15.57
C PRO A 123 6.33 -26.22 -14.13
N TYR A 124 7.37 -26.20 -13.28
CA TYR A 124 7.26 -26.43 -11.84
C TYR A 124 7.28 -25.10 -11.08
N CYS A 125 6.16 -24.79 -10.41
CA CYS A 125 6.02 -23.55 -9.64
C CYS A 125 6.24 -23.77 -8.13
N GLY A 126 6.72 -22.73 -7.45
CA GLY A 126 7.07 -22.75 -6.02
C GLY A 126 5.90 -23.11 -5.12
N VAL A 127 4.68 -22.80 -5.55
CA VAL A 127 3.44 -23.15 -4.84
C VAL A 127 3.23 -24.66 -4.64
N LEU A 128 3.85 -25.50 -5.48
CA LEU A 128 3.79 -26.97 -5.38
C LEU A 128 4.91 -27.54 -4.48
N VAL A 129 5.89 -26.72 -4.05
CA VAL A 129 7.01 -27.18 -3.25
C VAL A 129 6.54 -27.57 -1.85
N GLY A 130 6.70 -28.85 -1.53
CA GLY A 130 6.25 -29.44 -0.27
C GLY A 130 4.75 -29.72 -0.20
N ALA A 131 4.00 -29.53 -1.30
CA ALA A 131 2.59 -29.87 -1.35
C ALA A 131 2.39 -31.35 -1.71
N ASP A 132 1.62 -32.06 -0.89
CA ASP A 132 1.24 -33.44 -1.21
C ASP A 132 0.28 -33.45 -2.41
N PRO A 133 0.53 -34.26 -3.47
CA PRO A 133 -0.27 -34.27 -4.69
C PRO A 133 -1.71 -34.76 -4.49
N LYS A 134 -2.03 -35.31 -3.32
CA LYS A 134 -3.39 -35.75 -2.93
C LYS A 134 -4.12 -34.75 -2.03
N SER A 135 -3.49 -33.63 -1.69
CA SER A 135 -4.01 -32.65 -0.72
C SER A 135 -4.39 -31.34 -1.39
N THR A 136 -5.33 -30.60 -0.79
CA THR A 136 -5.72 -29.25 -1.22
C THR A 136 -4.68 -28.19 -0.85
N GLN A 137 -3.54 -28.56 -0.26
CA GLN A 137 -2.55 -27.62 0.29
C GLN A 137 -2.00 -26.64 -0.76
N ALA A 138 -1.75 -27.13 -1.98
CA ALA A 138 -1.30 -26.28 -3.09
C ALA A 138 -2.34 -25.20 -3.43
N PHE A 139 -3.62 -25.58 -3.45
CA PHE A 139 -4.70 -24.65 -3.71
C PHE A 139 -4.89 -23.68 -2.53
N ASP A 140 -4.85 -24.16 -1.30
CA ASP A 140 -5.00 -23.30 -0.11
C ASP A 140 -3.88 -22.25 -0.04
N ARG A 141 -2.65 -22.64 -0.40
CA ARG A 141 -1.50 -21.74 -0.49
C ARG A 141 -1.69 -20.68 -1.57
N ILE A 142 -2.05 -21.07 -2.80
CA ILE A 142 -2.24 -20.10 -3.89
C ILE A 142 -3.44 -19.17 -3.63
N ASN A 143 -4.52 -19.70 -3.07
CA ASN A 143 -5.71 -18.95 -2.72
C ASN A 143 -5.41 -17.92 -1.61
N THR A 144 -4.63 -18.31 -0.61
CA THR A 144 -4.18 -17.39 0.45
C THR A 144 -3.34 -16.25 -0.13
N ARG A 145 -2.42 -16.55 -1.05
CA ARG A 145 -1.62 -15.52 -1.73
C ARG A 145 -2.45 -14.60 -2.62
N CYS A 146 -3.43 -15.16 -3.34
CA CYS A 146 -4.39 -14.38 -4.13
C CYS A 146 -5.12 -13.38 -3.24
N LYS A 147 -5.63 -13.82 -2.08
CA LYS A 147 -6.30 -12.95 -1.11
C LYS A 147 -5.37 -11.86 -0.56
N TYR A 148 -4.10 -12.18 -0.28
CA TYR A 148 -3.12 -11.18 0.16
C TYR A 148 -2.82 -10.16 -0.92
N ALA A 149 -2.61 -10.58 -2.17
CA ALA A 149 -2.37 -9.68 -3.28
C ALA A 149 -3.58 -8.78 -3.58
N MET A 150 -4.79 -9.34 -3.57
CA MET A 150 -6.02 -8.57 -3.75
C MET A 150 -6.27 -7.60 -2.58
N SER A 151 -5.93 -8.00 -1.36
CA SER A 151 -5.99 -7.11 -0.20
C SER A 151 -5.00 -5.95 -0.35
N ASP A 152 -3.79 -6.22 -0.84
CA ASP A 152 -2.77 -5.19 -1.07
C ASP A 152 -3.21 -4.17 -2.14
N GLU A 153 -3.80 -4.65 -3.24
CA GLU A 153 -4.42 -3.80 -4.27
C GLU A 153 -5.43 -2.81 -3.68
N ILE A 154 -6.42 -3.34 -2.95
CA ILE A 154 -7.53 -2.56 -2.40
C ILE A 154 -7.02 -1.58 -1.34
N ILE A 155 -6.16 -2.04 -0.43
CA ILE A 155 -5.65 -1.20 0.65
C ILE A 155 -4.84 -0.03 0.09
N GLN A 156 -4.06 -0.22 -0.98
CA GLN A 156 -3.33 0.88 -1.60
C GLN A 156 -4.26 1.95 -2.21
N PHE A 157 -5.36 1.55 -2.84
CA PHE A 157 -6.36 2.51 -3.32
C PHE A 157 -7.06 3.25 -2.16
N ILE A 158 -7.38 2.55 -1.06
CA ILE A 158 -7.93 3.19 0.14
C ILE A 158 -6.90 4.16 0.75
N LEU A 159 -5.62 3.79 0.78
CA LEU A 159 -4.55 4.63 1.30
C LEU A 159 -4.36 5.89 0.45
N PHE A 160 -4.48 5.77 -0.88
CA PHE A 160 -4.53 6.89 -1.79
C PHE A 160 -5.71 7.83 -1.45
N ALA A 161 -6.91 7.30 -1.24
CA ALA A 161 -8.08 8.10 -0.88
C ALA A 161 -7.87 8.84 0.46
N VAL A 162 -7.26 8.19 1.45
CA VAL A 162 -6.88 8.82 2.73
C VAL A 162 -5.86 9.95 2.51
N CYS A 163 -4.83 9.73 1.69
CA CYS A 163 -3.86 10.78 1.36
C CYS A 163 -4.53 11.96 0.64
N ALA A 164 -5.47 11.70 -0.28
CA ALA A 164 -6.24 12.74 -0.96
C ALA A 164 -7.10 13.56 0.01
N ILE A 165 -7.73 12.91 1.00
CA ILE A 165 -8.47 13.61 2.06
C ILE A 165 -7.52 14.47 2.91
N LEU A 166 -6.36 13.95 3.30
CA LEU A 166 -5.36 14.71 4.06
C LEU A 166 -4.81 15.90 3.29
N LEU A 167 -4.56 15.74 1.98
CA LEU A 167 -4.21 16.82 1.06
C LEU A 167 -5.27 17.91 1.02
N PHE A 168 -6.54 17.50 0.87
CA PHE A 168 -7.66 18.42 0.83
C PHE A 168 -7.80 19.20 2.15
N LEU A 169 -7.70 18.51 3.30
CA LEU A 169 -7.72 19.14 4.62
C LEU A 169 -6.53 20.11 4.80
N GLY A 170 -5.33 19.72 4.40
CA GLY A 170 -4.13 20.57 4.43
C GLY A 170 -4.29 21.82 3.56
N PHE A 171 -4.85 21.66 2.36
CA PHE A 171 -5.17 22.76 1.45
C PHE A 171 -6.18 23.74 2.06
N LEU A 172 -7.25 23.24 2.69
CA LEU A 172 -8.24 24.08 3.36
C LEU A 172 -7.64 24.88 4.53
N ILE A 173 -6.74 24.28 5.30
CA ILE A 173 -6.02 24.95 6.39
C ILE A 173 -5.16 26.10 5.84
N MET A 174 -4.39 25.85 4.77
CA MET A 174 -3.58 26.90 4.14
C MET A 174 -4.43 28.02 3.54
N ARG A 175 -5.57 27.69 2.91
CA ARG A 175 -6.47 28.69 2.33
C ARG A 175 -7.11 29.57 3.41
N LYS A 176 -7.50 29.00 4.56
CA LYS A 176 -7.99 29.79 5.71
C LYS A 176 -6.90 30.71 6.27
N GLY A 177 -5.64 30.30 6.28
CA GLY A 177 -4.51 31.14 6.68
C GLY A 177 -4.25 32.32 5.75
N LYS A 178 -4.47 32.17 4.43
CA LYS A 178 -4.29 33.25 3.44
C LYS A 178 -5.47 34.21 3.29
N GLY A 179 -6.68 33.84 3.74
CA GLY A 179 -7.87 34.72 3.72
C GLY A 179 -8.05 35.58 4.98
N GLY A 180 -7.22 35.38 6.01
CA GLY A 180 -7.24 36.09 7.29
C GLY A 180 -6.27 37.27 7.32
N GLY A 181 -6.34 38.17 6.34
CA GLY A 181 -5.75 39.50 6.44
C GLY A 181 -6.48 40.35 7.50
N ARG A 182 -6.25 40.05 8.77
CA ARG A 182 -6.51 40.93 9.92
C ARG A 182 -5.29 40.71 10.83
N GLY A 183 -4.25 41.53 10.79
CA GLY A 183 -4.37 42.98 10.83
C GLY A 183 -4.95 43.45 12.16
N THR A 184 -4.81 42.69 13.26
CA THR A 184 -4.94 43.24 14.61
C THR A 184 -3.57 43.59 15.14
N ARG A 185 -3.30 44.91 15.07
CA ARG A 185 -2.32 45.65 15.85
C ARG A 185 -2.21 45.13 17.29
N GLY A 186 -0.97 44.88 17.70
CA GLY A 186 -0.34 45.36 18.94
C GLY A 186 -0.95 45.00 20.29
N ARG A 187 -0.14 44.38 21.16
CA ARG A 187 0.32 45.02 22.39
C ARG A 187 1.47 44.24 23.04
N TYR A 188 2.56 44.96 23.29
CA TYR A 188 3.45 44.76 24.43
C TYR A 188 2.62 44.51 25.70
N VAL A 189 2.92 43.45 26.45
CA VAL A 189 3.56 43.48 27.78
C VAL A 189 4.31 42.16 27.95
#